data_AF-A0A3P3YD98-F1
#
_entry.id   AF-A0A3P3YD98-F1
#
_cell.length_a   1.000
_cell.length_b   1.000
_cell.length_c   1.000
_cell.angle_alpha   90.00
_cell.angle_beta   90.00
_cell.angle_gamma   90.00
#
_symmetry.space_group_name_H-M   'P 1'
#
loop_
_entity.id
_entity.type
_entity.pdbx_description
1 polymer ?
#
loop_
_entity_poly.entity_id
_entity_poly.type
_entity_poly.pdbx_seq_one_letter_code
_entity_poly.pdbx_strand_id
1 'polypeptide(L)'
;MRARRFGTRSRQNTPCVPGGIGSITHRGTASLSVTHRGPCHVGILGLPRAADTGTQIMTASRRKIMLFDVDGTLTRPRLPATSEMKDFLKALKRHVVIGFVGGSDLSKIKEQLGDDCVSVFDYGFSENGLVAYRDASPIGETSILDFLGEERLQAITKFCLRYIADLTIPKQRGTFIEFRKGMMNICPIGRNCSQEERDEFEQYDKVHQVRAKMIQALRENFPDEKLTYSIGGQISFDVFPTGWDKTYCLTFIEEAGFEEVHFFGDKTHKGGNDFEIFHDSRTVGHTVTSPEDTMAQVLQVLNLKQL
;
A
#
# COMPACT_ATOMS: atom_id res chain seq x y z
N MET A 1 -74.76 -3.78 30.74
CA MET A 1 -75.46 -2.77 29.92
C MET A 1 -74.71 -2.61 28.60
N ARG A 2 -75.42 -2.80 27.47
CA ARG A 2 -75.18 -2.35 26.07
C ARG A 2 -73.71 -2.30 25.58
N ALA A 3 -73.18 -3.12 24.68
CA ALA A 3 -73.67 -3.75 23.44
C ALA A 3 -74.36 -2.79 22.46
N ARG A 4 -73.80 -2.66 21.23
CA ARG A 4 -74.44 -2.71 19.88
C ARG A 4 -73.50 -2.08 18.82
N ARG A 5 -73.06 -2.85 17.80
CA ARG A 5 -73.64 -3.03 16.42
C ARG A 5 -73.01 -2.05 15.41
N PHE A 6 -72.82 -2.29 14.11
CA PHE A 6 -73.18 -3.32 13.11
C PHE A 6 -72.23 -3.06 11.89
N GLY A 7 -71.76 -4.06 11.12
CA GLY A 7 -72.42 -4.66 9.93
C GLY A 7 -71.64 -4.27 8.66
N THR A 8 -71.56 -4.98 7.53
CA THR A 8 -72.11 -6.26 7.04
C THR A 8 -71.44 -6.62 5.69
N ARG A 9 -71.14 -7.91 5.49
CA ARG A 9 -71.13 -8.79 4.28
C ARG A 9 -71.24 -8.17 2.87
N SER A 10 -70.51 -8.70 1.88
CA SER A 10 -71.02 -9.81 1.04
C SER A 10 -69.93 -10.69 0.39
N ARG A 11 -70.28 -11.97 0.19
CA ARG A 11 -69.55 -13.06 -0.47
C ARG A 11 -69.89 -13.08 -1.98
N GLN A 12 -69.05 -13.69 -2.82
CA GLN A 12 -69.36 -14.98 -3.51
C GLN A 12 -68.32 -15.40 -4.59
N ASN A 13 -68.00 -16.70 -4.54
CA ASN A 13 -67.81 -17.68 -5.63
C ASN A 13 -66.55 -17.72 -6.53
N THR A 14 -65.82 -18.83 -6.34
CA THR A 14 -64.99 -19.68 -7.25
C THR A 14 -65.68 -20.04 -8.58
N PRO A 15 -65.06 -20.67 -9.64
CA PRO A 15 -63.93 -21.63 -9.61
C PRO A 15 -62.99 -21.75 -10.86
N CYS A 16 -62.08 -22.75 -10.79
CA CYS A 16 -61.51 -23.62 -11.86
C CYS A 16 -60.16 -23.31 -12.55
N VAL A 17 -59.28 -24.33 -12.46
CA VAL A 17 -58.02 -24.63 -13.21
C VAL A 17 -58.38 -25.25 -14.59
N PRO A 18 -57.51 -25.35 -15.63
CA PRO A 18 -56.28 -26.20 -15.73
C PRO A 18 -55.10 -25.45 -16.43
N GLY A 19 -53.83 -25.86 -16.60
CA GLY A 19 -53.05 -27.09 -16.46
C GLY A 19 -51.79 -26.94 -17.36
N GLY A 20 -50.72 -27.73 -17.15
CA GLY A 20 -49.81 -28.17 -18.23
C GLY A 20 -48.43 -27.53 -18.44
N ILE A 21 -47.41 -28.06 -17.75
CA ILE A 21 -46.14 -28.68 -18.24
C ILE A 21 -45.42 -28.07 -19.48
N GLY A 22 -44.09 -27.85 -19.37
CA GLY A 22 -43.21 -27.89 -20.55
C GLY A 22 -41.80 -27.29 -20.40
N SER A 23 -40.82 -28.12 -20.02
CA SER A 23 -39.38 -27.87 -20.14
C SER A 23 -38.90 -27.87 -21.60
N ILE A 24 -38.05 -26.92 -22.01
CA ILE A 24 -37.34 -26.98 -23.29
C ILE A 24 -35.85 -26.69 -23.11
N THR A 25 -35.07 -27.73 -23.42
CA THR A 25 -33.63 -27.76 -23.67
C THR A 25 -33.30 -27.16 -25.05
N HIS A 26 -32.30 -26.28 -25.14
CA HIS A 26 -31.76 -25.85 -26.44
C HIS A 26 -30.65 -26.80 -26.91
N ARG A 27 -30.91 -27.50 -28.04
CA ARG A 27 -29.90 -28.25 -28.80
C ARG A 27 -29.12 -27.30 -29.71
N GLY A 28 -27.81 -27.45 -29.73
CA GLY A 28 -26.93 -26.96 -30.78
C GLY A 28 -26.82 -27.97 -31.91
N THR A 29 -26.79 -27.46 -33.15
CA THR A 29 -26.34 -28.20 -34.34
C THR A 29 -25.72 -27.21 -35.31
N ALA A 30 -24.42 -27.35 -35.56
CA ALA A 30 -23.80 -26.89 -36.81
C ALA A 30 -22.70 -27.89 -37.20
N SER A 31 -22.94 -28.54 -38.33
CA SER A 31 -22.08 -29.50 -39.01
C SER A 31 -20.91 -28.82 -39.71
N LEU A 32 -19.71 -29.38 -39.60
CA LEU A 32 -18.55 -29.03 -40.41
C LEU A 32 -18.11 -30.26 -41.22
N SER A 33 -18.01 -30.05 -42.53
CA SER A 33 -17.66 -31.04 -43.54
C SER A 33 -16.16 -31.33 -43.56
N VAL A 34 -15.85 -32.61 -43.70
CA VAL A 34 -14.52 -33.17 -43.89
C VAL A 34 -14.13 -33.06 -45.37
N THR A 35 -12.91 -32.59 -45.65
CA THR A 35 -12.19 -32.99 -46.88
C THR A 35 -10.80 -33.47 -46.52
N HIS A 36 -10.47 -34.61 -47.13
CA HIS A 36 -9.31 -35.45 -46.89
C HIS A 36 -8.31 -35.21 -48.01
N ARG A 37 -7.04 -34.89 -47.70
CA ARG A 37 -5.88 -35.26 -48.53
C ARG A 37 -4.72 -35.63 -47.61
N GLY A 38 -4.24 -36.86 -47.78
CA GLY A 38 -3.06 -37.42 -47.10
C GLY A 38 -1.74 -37.05 -47.81
N PRO A 39 -0.64 -37.77 -47.51
CA PRO A 39 0.53 -37.21 -46.83
C PRO A 39 1.81 -37.21 -47.68
N CYS A 40 2.81 -36.38 -47.35
CA CYS A 40 4.22 -36.62 -47.72
C CYS A 40 5.23 -35.83 -46.84
N HIS A 41 5.99 -36.60 -46.06
CA HIS A 41 7.42 -36.48 -45.72
C HIS A 41 8.00 -35.31 -44.88
N VAL A 42 8.20 -35.65 -43.59
CA VAL A 42 9.42 -35.53 -42.75
C VAL A 42 10.26 -34.24 -42.82
N GLY A 43 10.19 -33.46 -41.74
CA GLY A 43 11.20 -32.50 -41.33
C GLY A 43 11.14 -32.29 -39.82
N ILE A 44 11.96 -33.02 -39.07
CA ILE A 44 12.18 -32.78 -37.63
C ILE A 44 12.92 -31.46 -37.49
N LEU A 45 12.23 -30.42 -37.01
CA LEU A 45 12.85 -29.13 -36.68
C LEU A 45 12.55 -28.79 -35.21
N GLY A 46 13.59 -29.00 -34.41
CA GLY A 46 13.98 -28.21 -33.23
C GLY A 46 12.90 -27.79 -32.25
N LEU A 47 12.88 -28.47 -31.09
CA LEU A 47 12.36 -27.93 -29.84
C LEU A 47 12.91 -26.51 -29.58
N PRO A 48 12.11 -25.60 -28.99
CA PRO A 48 12.58 -24.26 -28.66
C PRO A 48 13.71 -24.35 -27.63
N ARG A 49 14.83 -23.71 -27.97
CA ARG A 49 16.00 -23.54 -27.11
C ARG A 49 15.62 -22.75 -25.86
N ALA A 50 16.26 -23.14 -24.77
CA ALA A 50 16.12 -22.59 -23.43
C ALA A 50 16.08 -21.06 -23.39
N ALA A 51 15.24 -20.56 -22.49
CA ALA A 51 15.18 -19.17 -22.08
C ALA A 51 16.58 -18.67 -21.72
N ASP A 52 16.95 -17.57 -22.37
CA ASP A 52 18.12 -16.76 -22.07
C ASP A 52 17.96 -16.19 -20.66
N THR A 53 18.52 -16.89 -19.67
CA THR A 53 18.71 -16.38 -18.31
C THR A 53 19.93 -15.47 -18.36
N GLY A 54 19.74 -14.32 -19.01
CA GLY A 54 20.75 -13.28 -19.11
C GLY A 54 20.98 -12.65 -17.74
N THR A 55 21.93 -13.18 -16.98
CA THR A 55 22.62 -12.41 -15.95
C THR A 55 23.37 -11.30 -16.69
N GLN A 56 22.72 -10.15 -16.88
CA GLN A 56 23.39 -8.96 -17.38
C GLN A 56 24.49 -8.61 -16.39
N ILE A 57 25.75 -8.71 -16.83
CA ILE A 57 26.90 -8.22 -16.06
C ILE A 57 26.66 -6.73 -15.84
N MET A 58 26.30 -6.35 -14.62
CA MET A 58 26.16 -4.95 -14.23
C MET A 58 27.52 -4.28 -14.41
N THR A 59 27.56 -3.16 -15.12
CA THR A 59 28.77 -2.33 -15.20
C THR A 59 29.19 -1.93 -13.79
N ALA A 60 30.48 -1.67 -13.55
CA ALA A 60 31.00 -1.40 -12.21
C ALA A 60 30.25 -0.25 -11.47
N SER A 61 29.68 0.72 -12.18
CA SER A 61 28.87 1.81 -11.60
C SER A 61 27.40 1.43 -11.32
N ARG A 62 26.91 0.31 -11.86
CA ARG A 62 25.55 -0.21 -11.63
C ARG A 62 25.43 -1.17 -10.44
N ARG A 63 26.53 -1.43 -9.73
CA ARG A 63 26.52 -2.29 -8.52
C ARG A 63 26.03 -1.56 -7.27
N LYS A 64 25.83 -0.25 -7.36
CA LYS A 64 25.27 0.58 -6.28
C LYS A 64 23.89 1.08 -6.65
N ILE A 65 23.04 1.23 -5.64
CA ILE A 65 21.77 1.95 -5.72
C ILE A 65 21.72 3.06 -4.68
N MET A 66 21.13 4.20 -5.06
CA MET A 66 20.80 5.28 -4.14
C MET A 66 19.29 5.39 -4.01
N LEU A 67 18.79 5.10 -2.80
CA LEU A 67 17.40 5.25 -2.41
C LEU A 67 17.20 6.58 -1.70
N PHE A 68 16.12 7.28 -2.04
CA PHE A 68 15.81 8.59 -1.48
C PHE A 68 14.42 8.58 -0.86
N ASP A 69 14.29 9.09 0.36
CA ASP A 69 13.02 9.66 0.78
C ASP A 69 12.58 10.82 -0.14
N VAL A 70 11.31 11.18 -0.14
CA VAL A 70 10.74 12.23 -1.00
C VAL A 70 10.63 13.58 -0.29
N ASP A 71 9.98 13.62 0.88
CA ASP A 71 9.49 14.85 1.50
C ASP A 71 10.43 15.36 2.59
N GLY A 72 11.15 16.45 2.32
CA GLY A 72 12.28 16.92 3.14
C GLY A 72 13.64 16.51 2.57
N THR A 73 13.66 15.43 1.77
CA THR A 73 14.89 14.86 1.19
C THR A 73 15.10 15.26 -0.27
N LEU A 74 14.17 14.93 -1.18
CA LEU A 74 14.24 15.38 -2.59
C LEU A 74 13.51 16.68 -2.82
N THR A 75 12.56 17.00 -1.95
CA THR A 75 11.71 18.18 -2.04
C THR A 75 11.69 18.90 -0.70
N ARG A 76 11.35 20.20 -0.73
CA ARG A 76 10.98 20.88 0.52
C ARG A 76 9.64 20.32 1.01
N PRO A 77 9.38 20.26 2.33
CA PRO A 77 8.18 19.66 2.88
C PRO A 77 6.89 20.14 2.20
N ARG A 78 6.14 19.21 1.61
CA ARG A 78 4.86 19.38 0.89
C ARG A 78 4.92 20.30 -0.33
N LEU A 79 6.10 20.49 -0.90
CA LEU A 79 6.29 21.30 -2.11
C LEU A 79 6.81 20.44 -3.27
N PRO A 80 6.57 20.87 -4.52
CA PRO A 80 7.20 20.25 -5.68
C PRO A 80 8.73 20.38 -5.67
N ALA A 81 9.41 19.40 -6.28
CA ALA A 81 10.83 19.43 -6.53
C ALA A 81 11.20 20.61 -7.43
N THR A 82 12.32 21.26 -7.15
CA THR A 82 12.87 22.33 -7.99
C THR A 82 13.30 21.78 -9.36
N SER A 83 13.40 22.64 -10.37
CA SER A 83 13.96 22.26 -11.67
C SER A 83 15.39 21.73 -11.52
N GLU A 84 16.19 22.36 -10.67
CA GLU A 84 17.56 21.94 -10.36
C GLU A 84 17.62 20.50 -9.84
N MET A 85 16.77 20.12 -8.87
CA MET A 85 16.71 18.74 -8.38
C MET A 85 16.29 17.76 -9.48
N LYS A 86 15.32 18.12 -10.32
CA LYS A 86 14.86 17.25 -11.41
C LYS A 86 15.96 17.03 -12.45
N ASP A 87 16.69 18.07 -12.81
CA ASP A 87 17.80 18.00 -13.76
C ASP A 87 18.96 17.20 -13.16
N PHE A 88 19.25 17.40 -11.86
CA PHE A 88 20.21 16.61 -11.10
C PHE A 88 19.88 15.13 -11.11
N LEU A 89 18.64 14.73 -10.81
CA LEU A 89 18.20 13.32 -10.80
C LEU A 89 18.31 12.67 -12.18
N LYS A 90 17.91 13.39 -13.24
CA LYS A 90 18.07 12.93 -14.64
C LYS A 90 19.53 12.74 -15.01
N ALA A 91 20.42 13.60 -14.48
CA ALA A 91 21.85 13.42 -14.64
C ALA A 91 22.37 12.21 -13.86
N LEU A 92 21.99 12.11 -12.58
CA LEU A 92 22.41 11.08 -11.65
C LEU A 92 22.08 9.66 -12.14
N LYS A 93 20.89 9.45 -12.72
CA LYS A 93 20.44 8.16 -13.30
C LYS A 93 21.43 7.61 -14.34
N ARG A 94 22.22 8.46 -15.01
CA ARG A 94 23.24 8.02 -15.97
C ARG A 94 24.50 7.45 -15.32
N HIS A 95 24.72 7.72 -14.04
CA HIS A 95 25.92 7.35 -13.29
C HIS A 95 25.68 6.18 -12.33
N VAL A 96 24.52 6.15 -11.67
CA VAL A 96 24.17 5.17 -10.64
C VAL A 96 22.69 4.81 -10.74
N VAL A 97 22.32 3.62 -10.25
CA VAL A 97 20.91 3.23 -10.14
C VAL A 97 20.26 4.05 -9.03
N ILE A 98 19.10 4.63 -9.28
CA ILE A 98 18.39 5.47 -8.30
C ILE A 98 16.96 5.00 -8.08
N GLY A 99 16.48 5.14 -6.85
CA GLY A 99 15.09 4.90 -6.51
C GLY A 99 14.55 5.87 -5.47
N PHE A 100 13.24 6.12 -5.49
CA PHE A 100 12.58 6.83 -4.39
C PHE A 100 11.80 5.85 -3.52
N VAL A 101 11.67 6.16 -2.23
CA VAL A 101 10.80 5.45 -1.28
C VAL A 101 10.01 6.44 -0.42
N GLY A 102 8.69 6.45 -0.60
CA GLY A 102 7.78 7.34 0.13
C GLY A 102 6.62 6.59 0.75
N GLY A 103 6.17 7.04 1.92
CA GLY A 103 4.98 6.48 2.58
C GLY A 103 3.65 6.92 1.96
N SER A 104 3.70 7.91 1.07
CA SER A 104 2.55 8.41 0.33
C SER A 104 2.18 7.50 -0.85
N ASP A 105 0.92 7.59 -1.27
CA ASP A 105 0.46 7.05 -2.55
C ASP A 105 1.21 7.69 -3.73
N LEU A 106 1.20 7.00 -4.88
CA LEU A 106 1.92 7.46 -6.07
C LEU A 106 1.43 8.82 -6.58
N SER A 107 0.13 9.14 -6.43
CA SER A 107 -0.42 10.44 -6.84
C SER A 107 0.27 11.61 -6.13
N LYS A 108 0.41 11.55 -4.80
CA LYS A 108 1.11 12.59 -4.03
C LYS A 108 2.59 12.65 -4.37
N ILE A 109 3.23 11.50 -4.59
CA ILE A 109 4.64 11.49 -5.02
C ILE A 109 4.78 12.17 -6.39
N LYS A 110 3.83 11.98 -7.32
CA LYS A 110 3.81 12.68 -8.62
C LYS A 110 3.59 14.18 -8.48
N GLU A 111 2.74 14.62 -7.56
CA GLU A 111 2.59 16.06 -7.26
C GLU A 111 3.93 16.68 -6.84
N GLN A 112 4.77 15.93 -6.11
CA GLN A 112 6.08 16.39 -5.65
C GLN A 112 7.16 16.26 -6.73
N LEU A 113 7.33 15.08 -7.33
CA LEU A 113 8.46 14.77 -8.22
C LEU A 113 8.14 15.00 -9.70
N GLY A 114 6.87 15.09 -10.08
CA GLY A 114 6.38 15.15 -11.46
C GLY A 114 5.78 13.82 -11.94
N ASP A 115 4.95 13.89 -12.99
CA ASP A 115 4.30 12.70 -13.57
C ASP A 115 5.28 11.68 -14.16
N ASP A 116 6.46 12.14 -14.54
CA ASP A 116 7.57 11.34 -15.07
C ASP A 116 8.44 10.72 -13.98
N CYS A 117 8.08 10.82 -12.69
CA CYS A 117 8.92 10.32 -11.60
C CYS A 117 9.28 8.83 -11.77
N VAL A 118 8.35 7.99 -12.20
CA VAL A 118 8.60 6.54 -12.39
C VAL A 118 9.53 6.24 -13.58
N SER A 119 9.73 7.18 -14.50
CA SER A 119 10.70 7.03 -15.59
C SER A 119 12.04 7.69 -15.27
N VAL A 120 12.05 8.78 -14.50
CA VAL A 120 13.28 9.43 -14.02
C VAL A 120 14.04 8.52 -13.05
N PHE A 121 13.33 7.81 -12.18
CA PHE A 121 13.95 6.81 -11.30
C PHE A 121 13.99 5.43 -11.95
N ASP A 122 14.98 4.61 -11.59
CA ASP A 122 15.03 3.21 -12.00
C ASP A 122 14.07 2.37 -11.14
N TYR A 123 13.95 2.71 -9.86
CA TYR A 123 12.99 2.12 -8.93
C TYR A 123 12.05 3.17 -8.34
N GLY A 124 10.76 2.83 -8.22
CA GLY A 124 9.77 3.70 -7.58
C GLY A 124 8.97 2.94 -6.54
N PHE A 125 9.09 3.35 -5.27
CA PHE A 125 8.41 2.71 -4.15
C PHE A 125 7.44 3.70 -3.49
N SER A 126 6.16 3.60 -3.82
CA SER A 126 5.09 4.30 -3.10
C SER A 126 4.52 3.42 -1.99
N GLU A 127 3.92 4.05 -0.98
CA GLU A 127 3.40 3.36 0.20
C GLU A 127 4.45 2.43 0.83
N ASN A 128 5.67 2.93 1.04
CA ASN A 128 6.85 2.21 1.55
C ASN A 128 7.33 1.02 0.68
N GLY A 129 6.83 0.90 -0.55
CA GLY A 129 7.15 -0.21 -1.46
C GLY A 129 6.05 -1.25 -1.60
N LEU A 130 4.88 -1.05 -0.97
CA LEU A 130 3.70 -1.89 -1.23
C LEU A 130 3.21 -1.75 -2.67
N VAL A 131 3.53 -0.64 -3.33
CA VAL A 131 3.44 -0.49 -4.78
C VAL A 131 4.82 -0.13 -5.30
N ALA A 132 5.39 -1.04 -6.08
CA ALA A 132 6.77 -1.01 -6.52
C ALA A 132 6.85 -1.03 -8.05
N TYR A 133 7.71 -0.19 -8.59
CA TYR A 133 8.02 -0.09 -10.01
C TYR A 133 9.52 -0.26 -10.25
N ARG A 134 9.87 -0.85 -11.38
CA ARG A 134 11.21 -0.85 -11.95
C ARG A 134 11.13 -0.51 -13.44
N ASP A 135 11.92 0.45 -13.89
CA ASP A 135 11.95 0.90 -15.28
C ASP A 135 10.53 1.23 -15.81
N ALA A 136 9.77 1.99 -15.03
CA ALA A 136 8.35 2.33 -15.24
C ALA A 136 7.36 1.15 -15.28
N SER A 137 7.82 -0.09 -15.08
CA SER A 137 6.98 -1.30 -15.07
C SER A 137 6.68 -1.73 -13.62
N PRO A 138 5.45 -2.13 -13.30
CA PRO A 138 5.12 -2.62 -11.96
C PRO A 138 5.87 -3.94 -11.68
N ILE A 139 6.47 -4.05 -10.50
CA ILE A 139 7.17 -5.26 -10.03
C ILE A 139 6.56 -5.85 -8.76
N GLY A 140 5.71 -5.10 -8.07
CA GLY A 140 5.04 -5.58 -6.87
C GLY A 140 3.89 -4.69 -6.48
N GLU A 141 2.78 -5.31 -6.11
CA GLU A 141 1.62 -4.64 -5.55
C GLU A 141 0.99 -5.57 -4.50
N THR A 142 0.83 -5.07 -3.27
CA THR A 142 0.14 -5.81 -2.20
C THR A 142 -0.68 -4.86 -1.34
N SER A 143 -1.57 -5.42 -0.55
CA SER A 143 -2.40 -4.71 0.42
C SER A 143 -2.50 -5.48 1.74
N ILE A 144 -2.95 -4.81 2.80
CA ILE A 144 -3.20 -5.44 4.11
C ILE A 144 -4.23 -6.57 4.00
N LEU A 145 -5.15 -6.47 3.03
CA LEU A 145 -6.08 -7.53 2.71
C LEU A 145 -5.37 -8.75 2.12
N ASP A 146 -4.42 -8.57 1.21
CA ASP A 146 -3.64 -9.67 0.63
C ASP A 146 -2.78 -10.36 1.70
N PHE A 147 -2.24 -9.59 2.65
CA PHE A 147 -1.41 -10.11 3.73
C PHE A 147 -2.19 -10.87 4.80
N LEU A 148 -3.28 -10.29 5.32
CA LEU A 148 -4.06 -10.90 6.42
C LEU A 148 -5.13 -11.87 5.92
N GLY A 149 -5.64 -11.66 4.71
CA GLY A 149 -6.84 -12.31 4.22
C GLY A 149 -8.13 -11.74 4.84
N GLU A 150 -9.23 -11.95 4.13
CA GLU A 150 -10.55 -11.39 4.48
C GLU A 150 -11.05 -11.87 5.85
N GLU A 151 -10.87 -13.14 6.18
CA GLU A 151 -11.34 -13.72 7.46
C GLU A 151 -10.70 -13.02 8.65
N ARG A 152 -9.36 -12.86 8.62
CA ARG A 152 -8.63 -12.23 9.72
C ARG A 152 -8.91 -10.74 9.79
N LEU A 153 -8.98 -10.06 8.64
CA LEU A 153 -9.28 -8.64 8.58
C LEU A 153 -10.68 -8.35 9.15
N GLN A 154 -11.67 -9.18 8.84
CA GLN A 154 -13.00 -9.10 9.46
C GLN A 154 -12.96 -9.35 10.96
N ALA A 155 -12.17 -10.31 11.43
CA ALA A 155 -12.05 -10.60 12.86
C ALA A 155 -11.52 -9.38 13.64
N ILE A 156 -10.44 -8.75 13.14
CA ILE A 156 -9.86 -7.53 13.71
C ILE A 156 -10.86 -6.37 13.65
N THR A 157 -11.53 -6.19 12.51
CA THR A 157 -12.53 -5.12 12.33
C THR A 157 -13.70 -5.28 13.29
N LYS A 158 -14.25 -6.49 13.42
CA LYS A 158 -15.35 -6.80 14.35
C LYS A 158 -14.93 -6.55 15.79
N PHE A 159 -13.70 -6.92 16.16
CA PHE A 159 -13.14 -6.64 17.47
C PHE A 159 -13.07 -5.13 17.73
N CYS A 160 -12.45 -4.36 16.83
CA CYS A 160 -12.35 -2.91 16.94
C CYS A 160 -13.71 -2.24 17.08
N LEU A 161 -14.70 -2.62 16.26
CA LEU A 161 -16.05 -2.05 16.32
C LEU A 161 -16.75 -2.35 17.65
N ARG A 162 -16.66 -3.59 18.16
CA ARG A 162 -17.23 -3.96 19.46
C ARG A 162 -16.54 -3.20 20.59
N TYR A 163 -15.21 -3.19 20.60
CA TYR A 163 -14.42 -2.46 21.59
C TYR A 163 -14.79 -0.98 21.63
N ILE A 164 -14.91 -0.33 20.46
CA ILE A 164 -15.29 1.08 20.37
C ILE A 164 -16.75 1.31 20.80
N ALA A 165 -17.66 0.39 20.51
CA ALA A 165 -19.05 0.49 20.96
C ALA A 165 -19.18 0.48 22.49
N ASP A 166 -18.31 -0.27 23.17
CA ASP A 166 -18.29 -0.37 24.64
C ASP A 166 -17.41 0.71 25.32
N LEU A 167 -16.65 1.50 24.54
CA LEU A 167 -15.81 2.57 25.07
C LEU A 167 -16.66 3.72 25.64
N THR A 168 -16.42 4.05 26.90
CA THR A 168 -16.95 5.29 27.51
C THR A 168 -15.91 6.41 27.40
N ILE A 169 -16.13 7.34 26.48
CA ILE A 169 -15.31 8.55 26.30
C ILE A 169 -16.21 9.78 26.13
N PRO A 170 -15.72 11.02 26.37
CA PRO A 170 -16.58 12.21 26.40
C PRO A 170 -17.38 12.47 25.11
N LYS A 171 -16.78 12.15 23.95
CA LYS A 171 -17.37 12.37 22.63
C LYS A 171 -17.03 11.21 21.71
N GLN A 172 -18.01 10.79 20.90
CA GLN A 172 -17.85 9.86 19.77
C GLN A 172 -18.50 10.48 18.53
N ARG A 173 -17.88 10.30 17.36
CA ARG A 173 -18.30 10.86 16.07
C ARG A 173 -18.48 9.72 15.06
N GLY A 174 -17.66 9.68 14.01
CA GLY A 174 -17.74 8.68 12.94
C GLY A 174 -16.40 8.50 12.26
N THR A 175 -16.31 7.50 11.37
CA THR A 175 -15.06 7.01 10.77
C THR A 175 -14.08 6.55 11.85
N PHE A 176 -14.50 5.50 12.56
CA PHE A 176 -13.73 4.85 13.62
C PHE A 176 -12.63 3.94 13.10
N ILE A 177 -12.82 3.39 11.90
CA ILE A 177 -11.89 2.54 11.18
C ILE A 177 -11.83 3.07 9.76
N GLU A 178 -10.63 3.43 9.30
CA GLU A 178 -10.35 3.84 7.93
C GLU A 178 -9.38 2.82 7.31
N PHE A 179 -9.81 2.16 6.25
CA PHE A 179 -8.95 1.26 5.48
C PHE A 179 -8.11 2.04 4.50
N ARG A 180 -6.82 1.72 4.46
CA ARG A 180 -5.87 2.11 3.43
C ARG A 180 -5.26 0.85 2.84
N LYS A 181 -4.53 0.99 1.73
CA LYS A 181 -3.91 -0.16 1.08
C LYS A 181 -2.96 -0.90 2.02
N GLY A 182 -2.08 -0.17 2.70
CA GLY A 182 -1.07 -0.75 3.59
C GLY A 182 -1.48 -0.95 5.05
N MET A 183 -2.61 -0.38 5.49
CA MET A 183 -2.89 -0.26 6.93
C MET A 183 -4.36 0.00 7.22
N MET A 184 -4.72 -0.20 8.49
CA MET A 184 -5.95 0.33 9.07
C MET A 184 -5.61 1.48 10.03
N ASN A 185 -6.28 2.62 9.89
CA ASN A 185 -6.25 3.67 10.89
C ASN A 185 -7.46 3.49 11.83
N ILE A 186 -7.19 3.31 13.13
CA ILE A 186 -8.21 3.12 14.17
C ILE A 186 -8.29 4.38 15.02
N CYS A 187 -9.50 4.92 15.18
CA CYS A 187 -9.76 6.21 15.81
C CYS A 187 -10.93 6.10 16.81
N PRO A 188 -10.67 5.99 18.12
CA PRO A 188 -11.72 5.79 19.13
C PRO A 188 -12.80 6.88 19.16
N ILE A 189 -12.42 8.15 19.04
CA ILE A 189 -13.36 9.28 18.92
C ILE A 189 -14.03 9.35 17.54
N GLY A 190 -13.39 8.79 16.51
CA GLY A 190 -13.80 8.91 15.11
C GLY A 190 -13.20 10.13 14.40
N ARG A 191 -12.72 9.96 13.15
CA ARG A 191 -12.02 11.00 12.36
C ARG A 191 -12.89 12.21 11.99
N ASN A 192 -14.21 12.07 12.04
CA ASN A 192 -15.18 13.15 11.75
C ASN A 192 -15.31 14.18 12.90
N CYS A 193 -14.47 14.14 13.93
CA CYS A 193 -14.42 15.15 14.98
C CYS A 193 -13.84 16.49 14.49
N SER A 194 -14.28 17.59 15.10
CA SER A 194 -13.73 18.93 14.86
C SER A 194 -12.29 19.06 15.38
N GLN A 195 -11.59 20.14 15.03
CA GLN A 195 -10.25 20.37 15.59
C GLN A 195 -10.30 20.59 17.10
N GLU A 196 -11.29 21.31 17.63
CA GLU A 196 -11.42 21.45 19.09
C GLU A 196 -11.63 20.09 19.78
N GLU A 197 -12.42 19.21 19.16
CA GLU A 197 -12.65 17.86 19.68
C GLU A 197 -11.40 16.97 19.60
N ARG A 198 -10.52 17.18 18.60
CA ARG A 198 -9.22 16.52 18.52
C ARG A 198 -8.32 16.92 19.67
N ASP A 199 -8.25 18.22 19.94
CA ASP A 199 -7.43 18.78 21.02
C ASP A 199 -7.93 18.25 22.39
N GLU A 200 -9.24 18.27 22.62
CA GLU A 200 -9.86 17.71 23.82
C GLU A 200 -9.58 16.21 23.98
N PHE A 201 -9.74 15.42 22.91
CA PHE A 201 -9.48 13.99 22.96
C PHE A 201 -8.01 13.68 23.21
N GLU A 202 -7.08 14.45 22.64
CA GLU A 202 -5.65 14.28 22.88
C GLU A 202 -5.30 14.46 24.36
N GLN A 203 -5.85 15.51 25.00
CA GLN A 203 -5.64 15.74 26.43
C GLN A 203 -6.29 14.64 27.28
N TYR A 204 -7.50 14.22 26.91
CA TYR A 204 -8.19 13.11 27.57
C TYR A 204 -7.39 11.80 27.46
N ASP A 205 -6.90 11.46 26.26
CA ASP A 205 -6.14 10.25 25.99
C ASP A 205 -4.79 10.23 26.72
N LYS A 206 -4.12 11.39 26.89
CA LYS A 206 -2.89 11.50 27.70
C LYS A 206 -3.11 11.04 29.14
N VAL A 207 -4.26 11.35 29.73
CA VAL A 207 -4.59 10.97 31.12
C VAL A 207 -5.15 9.54 31.19
N HIS A 208 -6.09 9.21 30.30
CA HIS A 208 -6.86 7.96 30.40
C HIS A 208 -6.29 6.79 29.59
N GLN A 209 -5.31 7.06 28.72
CA GLN A 209 -4.57 6.09 27.91
C GLN A 209 -5.50 5.23 27.04
N VAL A 210 -6.51 5.86 26.41
CA VAL A 210 -7.57 5.16 25.65
C VAL A 210 -6.96 4.36 24.50
N ARG A 211 -6.11 5.00 23.67
CA ARG A 211 -5.45 4.37 22.53
C ARG A 211 -4.49 3.26 22.97
N ALA A 212 -3.66 3.52 23.98
CA ALA A 212 -2.70 2.55 24.49
C ALA A 212 -3.38 1.29 25.04
N LYS A 213 -4.47 1.45 25.81
CA LYS A 213 -5.29 0.32 26.30
C LYS A 213 -5.94 -0.45 25.17
N MET A 214 -6.47 0.23 24.15
CA MET A 214 -7.05 -0.44 22.98
C MET A 214 -6.00 -1.23 22.19
N ILE A 215 -4.80 -0.68 22.01
CA ILE A 215 -3.67 -1.40 21.39
C ILE A 215 -3.30 -2.64 22.19
N GLN A 216 -3.23 -2.52 23.52
CA GLN A 216 -2.98 -3.67 24.39
C GLN A 216 -4.04 -4.76 24.20
N ALA A 217 -5.32 -4.39 24.23
CA ALA A 217 -6.42 -5.33 24.02
C ALA A 217 -6.36 -6.01 22.63
N LEU A 218 -5.97 -5.27 21.59
CA LEU A 218 -5.71 -5.82 20.25
C LEU A 218 -4.59 -6.86 20.27
N ARG A 219 -3.45 -6.56 20.91
CA ARG A 219 -2.32 -7.50 21.05
C ARG A 219 -2.71 -8.77 21.79
N GLU A 220 -3.53 -8.66 22.83
CA GLU A 220 -4.01 -9.81 23.62
C GLU A 220 -5.00 -10.69 22.83
N ASN A 221 -5.82 -10.10 21.95
CA ASN A 221 -6.80 -10.84 21.16
C ASN A 221 -6.22 -11.41 19.85
N PHE A 222 -5.13 -10.85 19.36
CA PHE A 222 -4.46 -11.25 18.13
C PHE A 222 -2.94 -11.44 18.34
N PRO A 223 -2.51 -12.29 19.29
CA PRO A 223 -1.10 -12.40 19.69
C PRO A 223 -0.21 -13.01 18.59
N ASP A 224 -0.79 -13.85 17.73
CA ASP A 224 -0.07 -14.54 16.65
C ASP A 224 0.07 -13.67 15.40
N GLU A 225 -0.65 -12.55 15.32
CA GLU A 225 -0.60 -11.65 14.17
C GLU A 225 0.63 -10.76 14.26
N LYS A 226 1.45 -10.77 13.20
CA LYS A 226 2.65 -9.93 13.09
C LYS A 226 2.27 -8.49 12.76
N LEU A 227 1.52 -7.83 13.63
CA LEU A 227 1.07 -6.45 13.46
C LEU A 227 1.87 -5.48 14.33
N THR A 228 2.20 -4.34 13.73
CA THR A 228 2.73 -3.17 14.39
C THR A 228 1.62 -2.14 14.59
N TYR A 229 1.65 -1.48 15.75
CA TYR A 229 0.67 -0.49 16.18
C TYR A 229 1.41 0.81 16.47
N SER A 230 1.07 1.89 15.76
CA SER A 230 1.73 3.18 15.90
C SER A 230 0.72 4.25 16.30
N ILE A 231 0.87 4.81 17.51
CA ILE A 231 0.08 5.97 17.92
C ILE A 231 0.57 7.18 17.14
N GLY A 232 -0.31 7.76 16.32
CA GLY A 232 0.01 8.88 15.44
C GLY A 232 -0.98 10.03 15.60
N GLY A 233 -0.44 11.25 15.70
CA GLY A 233 -1.23 12.46 15.85
C GLY A 233 -2.10 12.47 17.11
N GLN A 234 -3.22 13.19 17.05
CA GLN A 234 -4.03 13.52 18.22
C GLN A 234 -5.06 12.45 18.60
N ILE A 235 -5.60 11.72 17.62
CA ILE A 235 -6.85 10.95 17.81
C ILE A 235 -6.81 9.47 17.43
N SER A 236 -5.79 9.04 16.70
CA SER A 236 -5.79 7.69 16.09
C SER A 236 -4.50 6.94 16.36
N PHE A 237 -4.48 5.68 15.94
CA PHE A 237 -3.28 4.88 15.77
C PHE A 237 -3.41 4.03 14.50
N ASP A 238 -2.29 3.75 13.86
CA ASP A 238 -2.20 2.91 12.67
C ASP A 238 -1.91 1.46 13.06
N VAL A 239 -2.49 0.52 12.31
CA VAL A 239 -2.30 -0.92 12.42
C VAL A 239 -1.87 -1.46 11.07
N PHE A 240 -0.68 -2.04 10.99
CA PHE A 240 -0.10 -2.53 9.76
C PHE A 240 0.79 -3.75 10.02
N PRO A 241 1.04 -4.61 9.02
CA PRO A 241 2.00 -5.71 9.14
C PRO A 241 3.39 -5.20 9.57
N THR A 242 4.03 -5.94 10.47
CA THR A 242 5.35 -5.61 11.00
C THR A 242 6.37 -5.66 9.85
N GLY A 243 7.19 -4.62 9.74
CA GLY A 243 8.13 -4.45 8.64
C GLY A 243 7.55 -3.74 7.41
N TRP A 244 6.31 -3.23 7.45
CA TRP A 244 5.76 -2.36 6.41
C TRP A 244 6.11 -0.87 6.60
N ASP A 245 7.23 -0.61 7.29
CA ASP A 245 7.97 0.64 7.19
C ASP A 245 8.81 0.66 5.89
N LYS A 246 9.67 1.67 5.71
CA LYS A 246 10.46 1.82 4.47
C LYS A 246 11.39 0.64 4.19
N THR A 247 11.76 -0.17 5.18
CA THR A 247 12.57 -1.38 4.97
C THR A 247 11.87 -2.41 4.07
N TYR A 248 10.55 -2.34 3.91
CA TYR A 248 9.80 -3.22 3.01
C TYR A 248 10.33 -3.16 1.58
N CYS A 249 10.67 -1.97 1.07
CA CYS A 249 11.17 -1.83 -0.30
C CYS A 249 12.49 -2.59 -0.55
N LEU A 250 13.27 -2.87 0.50
CA LEU A 250 14.54 -3.58 0.40
C LEU A 250 14.37 -5.03 -0.05
N THR A 251 13.19 -5.63 0.13
CA THR A 251 12.87 -6.97 -0.40
C THR A 251 13.08 -7.04 -1.93
N PHE A 252 12.65 -6.01 -2.67
CA PHE A 252 12.86 -5.91 -4.11
C PHE A 252 14.32 -5.60 -4.50
N ILE A 253 15.06 -4.96 -3.60
CA ILE A 253 16.47 -4.57 -3.84
C ILE A 253 17.42 -5.73 -3.59
N GLU A 254 17.16 -6.55 -2.57
CA GLU A 254 17.91 -7.78 -2.30
C GLU A 254 17.86 -8.74 -3.48
N GLU A 255 16.68 -8.95 -4.06
CA GLU A 255 16.49 -9.80 -5.25
C GLU A 255 17.29 -9.29 -6.46
N ALA A 256 17.54 -7.98 -6.54
CA ALA A 256 18.30 -7.36 -7.62
C ALA A 256 19.83 -7.50 -7.45
N GLY A 257 20.32 -7.87 -6.26
CA GLY A 257 21.74 -8.21 -6.02
C GLY A 257 22.71 -7.02 -6.03
N PHE A 258 22.29 -5.84 -5.58
CA PHE A 258 23.18 -4.69 -5.41
C PHE A 258 24.24 -4.92 -4.32
N GLU A 259 25.47 -4.44 -4.53
CA GLU A 259 26.57 -4.55 -3.56
C GLU A 259 26.50 -3.48 -2.47
N GLU A 260 26.06 -2.26 -2.82
CA GLU A 260 25.92 -1.14 -1.89
C GLU A 260 24.56 -0.45 -2.10
N VAL A 261 23.78 -0.34 -1.02
CA VAL A 261 22.50 0.36 -1.00
C VAL A 261 22.66 1.61 -0.14
N HIS A 262 22.70 2.78 -0.75
CA HIS A 262 22.70 4.05 -0.02
C HIS A 262 21.26 4.49 0.21
N PHE A 263 20.96 4.99 1.41
CA PHE A 263 19.65 5.57 1.70
C PHE A 263 19.81 7.00 2.21
N PHE A 264 19.09 7.95 1.63
CA PHE A 264 19.07 9.37 2.02
C PHE A 264 17.69 9.71 2.62
N GLY A 265 17.67 10.32 3.81
CA GLY A 265 16.43 10.70 4.49
C GLY A 265 16.60 11.82 5.52
N ASP A 266 15.54 12.60 5.76
CA ASP A 266 15.54 13.74 6.68
C ASP A 266 15.13 13.33 8.12
N LYS A 267 14.30 12.30 8.27
CA LYS A 267 13.71 11.87 9.55
C LYS A 267 14.31 10.56 10.05
N THR A 268 15.63 10.55 10.16
CA THR A 268 16.43 9.38 10.55
C THR A 268 16.60 9.22 12.06
N HIS A 269 16.02 10.12 12.87
CA HIS A 269 15.99 10.02 14.33
C HIS A 269 14.94 9.01 14.81
N LYS A 270 15.11 8.46 16.01
CA LYS A 270 14.16 7.49 16.59
C LYS A 270 12.74 8.03 16.60
N GLY A 271 11.82 7.32 15.93
CA GLY A 271 10.41 7.72 15.77
C GLY A 271 10.11 8.50 14.48
N GLY A 272 11.14 8.91 13.72
CA GLY A 272 11.00 9.38 12.36
C GLY A 272 10.76 8.22 11.39
N ASN A 273 10.11 8.49 10.26
CA ASN A 273 9.71 7.47 9.27
C ASN A 273 10.87 6.93 8.41
N ASP A 274 12.07 7.48 8.56
CA ASP A 274 13.28 6.97 7.91
C ASP A 274 14.15 6.14 8.86
N PHE A 275 13.80 6.09 10.15
CA PHE A 275 14.65 5.51 11.18
C PHE A 275 15.00 4.05 10.88
N GLU A 276 14.00 3.24 10.53
CA GLU A 276 14.17 1.81 10.32
C GLU A 276 15.06 1.51 9.11
N ILE A 277 14.78 2.13 7.95
CA ILE A 277 15.57 1.92 6.73
C ILE A 277 16.98 2.50 6.84
N PHE A 278 17.16 3.62 7.56
CA PHE A 278 18.47 4.23 7.78
C PHE A 278 19.38 3.36 8.66
N HIS A 279 18.82 2.68 9.67
CA HIS A 279 19.57 1.81 10.58
C HIS A 279 19.59 0.33 10.15
N ASP A 280 18.94 -0.02 9.03
CA ASP A 280 18.96 -1.37 8.50
C ASP A 280 20.38 -1.74 8.05
N SER A 281 20.87 -2.91 8.46
CA SER A 281 22.23 -3.38 8.13
C SER A 281 22.53 -3.49 6.63
N ARG A 282 21.48 -3.51 5.80
CA ARG A 282 21.59 -3.58 4.33
C ARG A 282 21.87 -2.23 3.70
N THR A 283 21.70 -1.13 4.44
CA THR A 283 21.86 0.23 3.92
C THR A 283 23.08 0.94 4.50
N VAL A 284 23.60 1.88 3.71
CA VAL A 284 24.49 2.95 4.18
C VAL A 284 23.64 4.21 4.25
N GLY A 285 23.20 4.56 5.47
CA GLY A 285 22.32 5.71 5.72
C GLY A 285 23.05 7.06 5.68
N HIS A 286 22.39 8.05 5.06
CA HIS A 286 22.81 9.44 4.95
C HIS A 286 21.69 10.34 5.48
N THR A 287 21.93 11.00 6.61
CA THR A 287 20.98 11.98 7.15
C THR A 287 21.15 13.28 6.37
N VAL A 288 20.06 13.78 5.79
CA VAL A 288 20.05 15.06 5.06
C VAL A 288 19.19 16.08 5.79
N THR A 289 19.45 17.35 5.54
CA THR A 289 18.71 18.46 6.16
C THR A 289 17.89 19.27 5.16
N SER A 290 18.18 19.12 3.86
CA SER A 290 17.45 19.77 2.76
C SER A 290 17.73 19.08 1.42
N PRO A 291 16.96 19.40 0.36
CA PRO A 291 17.25 18.94 -1.01
C PRO A 291 18.65 19.29 -1.52
N GLU A 292 19.17 20.45 -1.13
CA GLU A 292 20.51 20.90 -1.51
C GLU A 292 21.60 20.08 -0.81
N ASP A 293 21.40 19.76 0.48
CA ASP A 293 22.25 18.85 1.24
C ASP A 293 22.25 17.44 0.63
N THR A 294 21.08 16.94 0.20
CA THR A 294 20.97 15.67 -0.54
C THR A 294 21.85 15.66 -1.79
N MET A 295 21.77 16.69 -2.64
CA MET A 295 22.60 16.77 -3.86
C MET A 295 24.09 16.79 -3.53
N ALA A 296 24.50 17.55 -2.51
CA ALA A 296 25.89 17.65 -2.08
C ALA A 296 26.44 16.31 -1.57
N GLN A 297 25.68 15.63 -0.71
CA GLN A 297 26.08 14.33 -0.17
C GLN A 297 26.12 13.24 -1.25
N VAL A 298 25.19 13.23 -2.20
CA VAL A 298 25.23 12.32 -3.36
C VAL A 298 26.53 12.50 -4.15
N LEU A 299 26.90 13.75 -4.48
CA LEU A 299 28.15 14.04 -5.19
C LEU A 299 29.38 13.56 -4.41
N GLN A 300 29.38 13.77 -3.08
CA GLN A 300 30.45 13.30 -2.20
C GLN A 300 30.57 11.77 -2.22
N VAL A 301 29.46 11.05 -2.09
CA VAL A 301 29.43 9.57 -2.13
C VAL A 301 29.95 9.04 -3.47
N LEU A 302 29.63 9.72 -4.58
CA LEU A 302 30.11 9.36 -5.91
C LEU A 302 31.52 9.88 -6.23
N ASN A 303 32.15 10.66 -5.34
CA ASN A 303 33.40 11.38 -5.58
C ASN A 303 33.36 12.27 -6.84
N LEU A 304 32.24 12.95 -7.07
CA LEU A 304 32.03 13.88 -8.19
C LEU A 304 32.02 15.33 -7.69
N LYS A 305 32.43 16.26 -8.56
CA LYS A 305 32.35 17.71 -8.27
C LYS A 305 31.03 18.33 -8.74
N GLN A 306 30.43 17.78 -9.79
CA GLN A 306 29.17 18.19 -10.41
C GLN A 306 28.66 17.07 -11.33
N LEU A 307 27.38 17.14 -11.74
CA LEU A 307 26.73 16.26 -12.71
C LEU A 307 26.34 17.00 -14.00
#